data_AF-A0A7L8CTG1-F1
#
_entry.id   AF-A0A7L8CTG1-F1
#
_cell.length_a   1.000
_cell.length_b   1.000
_cell.length_c   1.000
_cell.angle_alpha   90.00
_cell.angle_beta   90.00
_cell.angle_gamma   90.00
#
_symmetry.space_group_name_H-M   'P 1'
#
loop_
_entity.id
_entity.type
_entity.pdbx_description
1 polymer ?
#
loop_
_entity_poly.entity_id
_entity_poly.type
_entity_poly.pdbx_seq_one_letter_code
_entity_poly.pdbx_strand_id
1 'polypeptide(L)' 'MGDHKQHAIKRRELEWLLRDYGVSRSLRLGVAQALSPESLDKLLRQLKRRSIFSLS' A
#
# COMPACT_ATOMS: atom_id res chain seq x y z
N MET A 1 -19.02 6.98 -10.25
CA MET A 1 -18.87 6.96 -8.76
C MET A 1 -18.16 5.67 -8.29
N GLY A 2 -17.02 5.28 -8.89
CA GLY A 2 -16.30 4.02 -8.57
C GLY A 2 -14.89 4.22 -8.00
N ASP A 3 -14.16 5.24 -8.48
CA ASP A 3 -12.73 5.43 -8.18
C ASP A 3 -12.41 5.78 -6.73
N HIS A 4 -13.23 6.60 -6.07
CA HIS A 4 -12.97 7.00 -4.68
C HIS A 4 -13.01 5.84 -3.69
N LYS A 5 -13.89 4.84 -3.91
CA LYS A 5 -13.97 3.66 -3.04
C LYS A 5 -12.77 2.74 -3.25
N GLN A 6 -12.37 2.52 -4.50
CA GLN A 6 -11.19 1.73 -4.84
C GLN A 6 -9.91 2.35 -4.27
N HIS A 7 -9.79 3.67 -4.31
CA HIS A 7 -8.63 4.36 -3.75
C HIS A 7 -8.54 4.21 -2.22
N ALA A 8 -9.67 4.30 -1.50
CA ALA A 8 -9.70 4.09 -0.06
C ALA A 8 -9.31 2.65 0.34
N ILE A 9 -9.76 1.65 -0.42
CA ILE A 9 -9.42 0.23 -0.19
C ILE A 9 -7.91 0.02 -0.37
N LYS A 10 -7.33 0.53 -1.47
CA LYS A 10 -5.89 0.41 -1.76
C LYS A 10 -5.02 1.10 -0.69
N ARG A 11 -5.45 2.26 -0.17
CA ARG A 11 -4.74 2.95 0.92
C ARG A 11 -4.69 2.08 2.17
N ARG A 12 -5.83 1.48 2.52
CA ARG A 12 -5.94 0.58 3.67
C ARG A 12 -5.11 -0.69 3.49
N GLU A 13 -5.08 -1.25 2.28
CA GLU A 13 -4.21 -2.40 1.94
C GLU A 13 -2.73 -2.04 2.10
N LEU A 14 -2.32 -0.85 1.64
CA LEU A 14 -0.94 -0.38 1.81
C LEU A 14 -0.58 -0.19 3.29
N GLU A 15 -1.45 0.41 4.09
CA GLU A 15 -1.21 0.59 5.52
C GLU A 15 -1.03 -0.75 6.26
N TRP A 16 -1.78 -1.78 5.84
CA TRP A 16 -1.63 -3.14 6.35
C TRP A 16 -0.32 -3.78 5.93
N LEU A 17 0.06 -3.67 4.65
CA LEU A 17 1.35 -4.18 4.18
C LEU A 17 2.52 -3.52 4.91
N LEU A 18 2.53 -2.19 4.99
CA LEU A 18 3.58 -1.47 5.70
C LEU A 18 3.60 -1.82 7.19
N ARG A 19 2.45 -2.16 7.79
CA ARG A 19 2.39 -2.63 9.18
C ARG A 19 3.11 -3.96 9.34
N ASP A 20 2.88 -4.88 8.41
CA ASP A 20 3.50 -6.20 8.38
C ASP A 20 5.03 -6.09 8.22
N TYR A 21 5.49 -5.16 7.39
CA TYR A 21 6.91 -4.79 7.27
C TYR A 21 7.50 -4.06 8.49
N GLY A 22 6.74 -3.86 9.57
CA GLY A 22 7.22 -3.19 10.80
C GLY A 22 7.36 -1.67 10.68
N VAL A 23 6.76 -1.04 9.67
CA VAL A 23 6.85 0.41 9.47
C VAL A 23 6.05 1.15 10.55
N SER A 24 6.66 2.17 11.13
CA SER A 24 6.02 3.03 12.13
C SER A 24 4.76 3.71 11.60
N ARG A 25 3.75 3.86 12.47
CA ARG A 25 2.43 4.40 12.12
C ARG A 25 2.49 5.76 11.42
N SER A 26 3.35 6.68 11.89
CA SER A 26 3.50 8.01 11.29
C SER A 26 4.00 7.94 9.84
N LEU A 27 4.95 7.04 9.56
CA LEU A 27 5.46 6.79 8.21
C LEU A 27 4.37 6.17 7.33
N ARG A 28 3.60 5.20 7.84
CA ARG A 28 2.48 4.59 7.09
C ARG A 28 1.45 5.62 6.65
N LEU A 29 1.03 6.49 7.58
CA LEU A 29 0.06 7.54 7.30
C LEU A 29 0.62 8.59 6.34
N GLY A 30 1.90 8.97 6.48
CA GLY A 30 2.56 9.91 5.58
C GLY A 30 2.64 9.36 4.15
N VAL A 31 3.07 8.12 3.99
CA VAL A 31 3.17 7.46 2.69
C VAL A 31 1.79 7.23 2.07
N ALA A 32 0.80 6.73 2.82
CA ALA A 32 -0.54 6.50 2.31
C ALA A 32 -1.25 7.80 1.88
N GLN A 33 -0.98 8.92 2.56
CA GLN A 33 -1.55 10.22 2.20
C GLN A 33 -0.82 10.91 1.04
N ALA A 34 0.50 10.78 0.97
CA ALA A 34 1.33 11.41 -0.06
C ALA A 34 1.27 10.70 -1.42
N LEU A 35 0.87 9.43 -1.45
CA LEU A 35 0.80 8.67 -2.69
C LEU A 35 -0.45 9.02 -3.51
N SER A 36 -0.22 9.35 -4.78
CA SER A 36 -1.23 9.38 -5.83
C SER A 36 -1.76 7.97 -6.12
N PRO A 37 -3.01 7.84 -6.59
CA PRO A 37 -3.63 6.54 -6.86
C PRO A 37 -2.82 5.63 -7.81
N GLU A 38 -2.14 6.21 -8.80
CA GLU A 38 -1.26 5.46 -9.71
C GLU A 38 0.00 4.93 -9.01
N SER A 39 0.64 5.77 -8.19
CA SER A 39 1.82 5.38 -7.40
C SER A 39 1.47 4.32 -6.37
N LEU A 40 0.31 4.44 -5.73
CA LEU A 40 -0.24 3.45 -4.80
C LEU A 40 -0.42 2.09 -5.46
N ASP A 41 -0.99 2.06 -6.67
CA ASP A 41 -1.21 0.82 -7.42
C ASP A 41 0.12 0.16 -7.85
N LYS A 42 1.07 0.97 -8.31
CA LYS A 42 2.42 0.51 -8.66
C LYS A 42 3.15 -0.06 -7.45
N LEU A 43 3.06 0.61 -6.30
CA LEU A 43 3.70 0.18 -5.06
C LEU A 43 3.09 -1.14 -4.55
N LEU A 44 1.76 -1.25 -4.54
CA LEU A 44 1.07 -2.49 -4.16
C LEU A 44 1.47 -3.66 -5.06
N ARG A 45 1.58 -3.44 -6.38
CA ARG A 45 2.07 -4.47 -7.31
C ARG A 45 3.51 -4.88 -7.01
N GLN A 46 4.40 -3.94 -6.71
CA GLN A 46 5.78 -4.25 -6.35
C GLN A 46 5.90 -5.00 -5.03
N LEU A 47 5.15 -4.58 -4.01
CA LEU A 47 5.14 -5.23 -2.69
C LEU A 47 4.55 -6.64 -2.77
N LYS A 48 3.41 -6.83 -3.46
CA LYS A 48 2.85 -8.17 -3.71
C LYS A 48 3.85 -9.06 -4.44
N ARG A 49 4.50 -8.57 -5.51
CA ARG A 49 5.53 -9.34 -6.23
C ARG A 49 6.68 -9.77 -5.31
N ARG A 50 7.15 -8.88 -4.43
CA ARG A 50 8.23 -9.18 -3.49
C ARG A 50 7.81 -10.15 -2.39
N SER A 51 6.58 -10.06 -1.90
CA SER A 51 6.04 -10.97 -0.89
C SER A 51 5.89 -12.40 -1.41
N ILE A 52 5.50 -12.58 -2.68
CA ILE A 52 5.38 -13.91 -3.31
C ILE A 52 6.76 -14.57 -3.48
N PHE A 53 7.80 -13.76 -3.74
CA PHE A 53 9.19 -14.24 -3.87
C PHE A 53 9.88 -14.55 -2.54
N SER A 54 9.35 -14.10 -1.40
CA SER A 54 9.93 -14.36 -0.07
C SER A 54 9.55 -15.72 0.52
N LEU A 55 8.80 -16.54 -0.23
CA LEU A 55 8.30 -17.86 0.19
C LEU A 55 8.94 -19.03 -0.59
N SER A 56 10.07 -18.80 -1.28
CA SER A 56 10.90 -19.85 -1.89
C SER A 56 12.22 -20.02 -1.16
#